data_AF-A0A520E7R2-F1
#
_entry.id   AF-A0A520E7R2-F1
#
_cell.length_a   1.000
_cell.length_b   1.000
_cell.length_c   1.000
_cell.angle_alpha   90.00
_cell.angle_beta   90.00
_cell.angle_gamma   90.00
#
_symmetry.space_group_name_H-M   'P 1'
#
loop_
_entity.id
_entity.type
_entity.pdbx_description
1 polymer ?
#
loop_
_entity_poly.entity_id
_entity_poly.type
_entity_poly.pdbx_seq_one_letter_code
_entity_poly.pdbx_strand_id
1 'polypeptide(L)' 'MELPLMPPLAPMLAKAAATVPPQPESGDPTWSYEPKWDGFRAIIFRDGDEVVLGSRGGKYRAKSF' A
#
# COMPACT_ATOMS: atom_id res chain seq x y z
N MET A 1 -12.83 15.83 -0.47
CA MET A 1 -11.67 15.14 -1.09
C MET A 1 -11.18 15.83 -2.35
N GLU A 2 -10.12 16.61 -2.21
CA GLU A 2 -9.27 17.08 -3.30
C GLU A 2 -7.84 16.55 -3.08
N LEU A 3 -7.57 15.35 -3.58
CA LEU A 3 -6.29 14.65 -3.39
C LEU A 3 -5.61 14.40 -4.75
N PRO A 4 -4.26 14.34 -4.79
CA PRO A 4 -3.54 13.98 -6.02
C PRO A 4 -3.91 12.60 -6.56
N LEU A 5 -4.44 11.72 -5.71
CA LEU A 5 -4.98 10.41 -6.05
C LEU A 5 -6.34 10.21 -5.38
N MET A 6 -7.34 9.84 -6.17
CA MET A 6 -8.71 9.67 -5.70
C MET A 6 -9.04 8.19 -5.45
N PRO A 7 -9.86 7.88 -4.42
CA PRO A 7 -10.45 6.56 -4.30
C PRO A 7 -11.43 6.33 -5.47
N PRO A 8 -11.51 5.11 -6.03
CA PRO A 8 -10.81 3.92 -5.58
C PRO A 8 -9.42 3.71 -6.20
N LEU A 9 -8.46 3.29 -5.37
CA LEU A 9 -7.16 2.77 -5.83
C LEU A 9 -6.99 1.32 -5.38
N ALA A 10 -6.64 0.45 -6.32
CA ALA A 10 -6.34 -0.95 -6.01
C ALA A 10 -4.92 -1.09 -5.41
N PRO A 11 -4.72 -1.94 -4.39
CA PRO A 11 -3.37 -2.17 -3.87
C PRO A 11 -2.47 -2.89 -4.89
N MET A 12 -1.27 -2.37 -5.13
CA MET A 12 -0.27 -2.99 -6.03
C MET A 12 0.13 -4.38 -5.52
N LEU A 13 0.06 -5.41 -6.36
CA LEU A 13 0.43 -6.78 -5.99
C LEU A 13 1.94 -7.01 -6.13
N ALA A 14 2.50 -7.85 -5.25
CA ALA A 14 3.88 -8.31 -5.35
C ALA A 14 3.93 -9.72 -5.95
N LYS A 15 4.98 -10.00 -6.73
CA LYS A 15 5.28 -11.34 -7.22
C LYS A 15 5.89 -12.18 -6.09
N ALA A 16 5.49 -13.44 -5.97
CA ALA A 16 6.11 -14.36 -5.02
C ALA A 16 7.57 -14.63 -5.41
N ALA A 17 8.47 -14.53 -4.44
CA ALA A 17 9.89 -14.86 -4.57
C ALA A 17 10.25 -15.90 -3.50
N ALA A 18 11.07 -16.88 -3.87
CA ALA A 18 11.49 -17.95 -2.96
C ALA A 18 12.47 -17.46 -1.89
N THR A 19 13.27 -16.44 -2.23
CA THR A 19 14.27 -15.83 -1.35
C THR A 19 14.21 -14.32 -1.48
N VAL A 20 14.72 -13.62 -0.46
CA VAL A 20 14.92 -12.17 -0.52
C VAL A 20 15.99 -11.89 -1.59
N PRO A 21 15.73 -11.02 -2.58
CA PRO A 21 16.74 -10.63 -3.56
C PRO A 21 17.98 -10.04 -2.87
N PRO A 22 19.20 -10.28 -3.37
CA PRO A 22 20.38 -9.61 -2.84
C PRO A 22 20.45 -8.16 -3.34
N GLN A 23 21.15 -7.30 -2.58
CA GLN A 23 21.60 -6.02 -3.11
C GLN A 23 22.74 -6.23 -4.12
N PRO A 24 22.96 -5.27 -5.05
CA PRO A 24 24.19 -5.22 -5.82
C PRO A 24 25.42 -5.18 -4.89
N GLU A 25 26.49 -5.87 -5.30
CA GLU A 25 27.77 -5.86 -4.56
C GLU A 25 28.52 -4.52 -4.73
N SER A 26 28.24 -3.80 -5.82
CA SER A 26 28.80 -2.48 -6.11
C SER A 26 27.76 -1.59 -6.78
N GLY A 27 27.94 -0.27 -6.66
CA GLY A 27 26.96 0.72 -7.13
C GLY A 27 25.84 0.97 -6.12
N ASP A 28 24.80 1.65 -6.60
CA ASP A 28 23.70 2.11 -5.74
C ASP A 28 22.74 0.96 -5.37
N PRO A 29 22.18 0.97 -4.14
CA PRO A 29 21.15 0.02 -3.73
C PRO A 29 19.97 0.00 -4.71
N THR A 30 19.54 -1.19 -5.10
CA THR A 30 18.42 -1.36 -6.05
C THR A 30 17.11 -1.69 -5.34
N TRP A 31 17.18 -2.31 -4.15
CA TRP A 31 16.01 -2.77 -3.42
C TRP A 31 15.86 -2.07 -2.08
N SER A 32 14.61 -1.88 -1.65
CA SER A 32 14.26 -1.63 -0.26
C SER A 32 13.59 -2.87 0.31
N TYR A 33 13.87 -3.20 1.57
CA TYR A 33 13.31 -4.37 2.23
C TYR A 33 12.47 -3.95 3.43
N GLU A 34 11.24 -4.46 3.49
CA GLU A 34 10.32 -4.28 4.59
C GLU A 34 9.86 -5.64 5.11
N PRO A 35 9.60 -5.79 6.42
CA PRO A 35 9.05 -7.03 6.97
C PRO A 35 7.67 -7.32 6.38
N LYS A 36 7.41 -8.60 6.11
CA LYS A 36 6.07 -9.05 5.68
C LYS A 36 5.16 -9.17 6.89
N TRP A 37 4.21 -8.25 7.02
CA TRP A 37 3.18 -8.32 8.05
C TRP A 37 2.07 -9.32 7.68
N ASP A 38 1.54 -10.02 8.68
CA ASP A 38 0.33 -10.84 8.55
C ASP A 38 -0.88 -10.02 9.03
N GLY A 39 -1.84 -9.78 8.13
CA GLY A 39 -2.97 -8.89 8.37
C GLY A 39 -3.70 -8.47 7.09
N PHE A 40 -4.59 -7.48 7.22
CA PHE A 40 -5.34 -6.94 6.09
C PHE A 40 -4.65 -5.71 5.51
N ARG A 41 -4.54 -5.65 4.18
CA ARG A 41 -4.05 -4.47 3.49
C ARG A 41 -5.14 -3.42 3.34
N ALA A 42 -4.83 -2.19 3.72
CA ALA A 42 -5.69 -1.02 3.58
C ALA A 42 -4.99 0.10 2.80
N ILE A 43 -5.78 0.92 2.10
CA ILE A 43 -5.38 2.22 1.56
C ILE A 43 -6.24 3.27 2.24
N ILE A 44 -5.61 4.31 2.80
CA ILE A 44 -6.29 5.37 3.53
C ILE A 44 -6.19 6.64 2.70
N PHE A 45 -7.34 7.25 2.42
CA PHE A 45 -7.46 8.58 1.87
C PHE A 45 -7.90 9.51 2.98
N ARG A 46 -7.19 10.62 3.18
CA ARG A 46 -7.53 11.62 4.19
C ARG A 46 -7.42 13.00 3.59
N ASP A 47 -8.51 13.74 3.65
CA ASP A 47 -8.60 15.16 3.29
C ASP A 47 -9.22 15.92 4.47
N GLY A 48 -8.36 16.59 5.26
CA GLY A 48 -8.76 17.20 6.53
C GLY A 48 -9.36 16.19 7.50
N ASP A 49 -10.64 16.38 7.81
CA ASP A 49 -11.46 15.53 8.68
C ASP A 49 -12.16 14.40 7.92
N GLU A 50 -12.18 14.43 6.59
CA GLU A 50 -12.74 13.37 5.76
C GLU A 50 -11.74 12.21 5.65
N VAL A 51 -12.15 10.99 6.03
CA VAL A 51 -11.32 9.78 5.97
C VAL A 51 -12.06 8.64 5.27
N VAL A 52 -11.41 8.02 4.29
CA VAL A 52 -11.90 6.84 3.57
C VAL A 52 -10.89 5.70 3.65
N LEU A 53 -11.39 4.51 4.03
CA LEU A 53 -10.61 3.28 4.06
C LEU A 53 -11.03 2.35 2.92
N GLY A 54 -10.08 2.06 2.03
CA GLY A 54 -10.19 1.04 0.98
C GLY A 54 -9.57 -0.28 1.41
N SER A 55 -10.28 -1.39 1.19
CA SER A 55 -9.78 -2.76 1.43
C SER A 55 -9.38 -3.47 0.13
N ARG A 56 -8.57 -4.54 0.23
CA ARG A 56 -8.10 -5.35 -0.92
C ARG A 56 -9.24 -5.89 -1.82
N GLY A 57 -10.45 -6.05 -1.29
CA GLY A 57 -11.62 -6.54 -2.03
C GLY A 57 -12.50 -5.45 -2.64
N GLY A 58 -12.07 -4.18 -2.65
CA GLY A 58 -12.84 -3.07 -3.23
C GLY A 58 -14.12 -2.71 -2.47
N LYS A 59 -14.34 -3.25 -1.25
CA LYS A 59 -15.42 -2.79 -0.38
C LYS A 59 -14.94 -1.56 0.37
N TYR A 60 -15.38 -0.39 -0.08
CA TYR A 60 -15.19 0.90 0.58
C TYR A 60 -16.13 0.98 1.77
N ARG A 61 -15.60 1.23 2.96
CA ARG A 61 -16.42 1.66 4.10
C ARG A 61 -15.86 3.00 4.54
N ALA A 62 -16.47 4.08 4.09
CA ALA A 62 -16.32 5.36 4.77
C ALA A 62 -16.86 5.17 6.18
N LYS A 63 -15.99 5.22 7.19
CA LYS A 63 -16.43 5.47 8.55
C LYS A 63 -16.20 6.96 8.76
N SER A 64 -17.27 7.74 8.64
CA SER A 64 -17.35 9.04 9.28
C SER A 64 -17.14 8.81 10.77
N PHE A 65 -16.05 9.35 11.32
CA PHE A 65 -15.89 9.52 12.76
C PHE A 65 -16.53 10.84 13.18
#